data_AF-A0A7V6NFL4-F1
#
_entry.id   AF-A0A7V6NFL4-F1
#
_cell.length_a   1.000
_cell.length_b   1.000
_cell.length_c   1.000
_cell.angle_alpha   90.00
_cell.angle_beta   90.00
_cell.angle_gamma   90.00
#
_symmetry.space_group_name_H-M   'P 1'
#
loop_
_entity.id
_entity.type
_entity.pdbx_description
1 polymer ?
#
loop_
_entity_poly.entity_id
_entity_poly.type
_entity_poly.pdbx_seq_one_letter_code
_entity_poly.pdbx_strand_id
1 'polypeptide(L)'
;GADYFGKEYMETVQLDVSVPVDRFISESPRFTQALKRAGEDVDTSEQDEPPTLADDEFVTETLAKIYADQGYYKLAIACYAKLILLYPEKSTYFASLAEEIKQKSNN
;
A
#
# COMPACT_ATOMS: atom_id res chain seq x y z
N GLY A 1 14.40 23.34 -9.37
CA GLY A 1 14.11 22.06 -10.03
C GLY A 1 12.61 21.91 -10.01
N ALA A 2 11.99 21.58 -11.14
CA ALA A 2 10.56 21.35 -11.17
C ALA A 2 10.28 19.99 -10.53
N ASP A 3 9.29 19.94 -9.64
CA ASP A 3 8.84 18.70 -9.01
C ASP A 3 7.98 17.93 -10.03
N TYR A 4 8.65 17.31 -11.01
CA TYR A 4 8.05 16.65 -12.18
C TYR A 4 7.05 15.52 -11.83
N PHE A 5 6.99 15.07 -10.58
CA PHE A 5 6.13 13.98 -10.12
C PHE A 5 5.46 14.28 -8.77
N GLY A 6 5.14 15.54 -8.49
CA GLY A 6 4.37 15.91 -7.29
C GLY A 6 2.94 15.34 -7.30
N LYS A 7 2.38 15.07 -6.12
CA LYS A 7 0.98 14.60 -5.98
C LYS A 7 -0.02 15.51 -6.69
N GLU A 8 0.15 16.83 -6.58
CA GLU A 8 -0.73 17.82 -7.23
C GLU A 8 -0.68 17.74 -8.75
N TYR A 9 0.50 17.47 -9.32
CA TYR A 9 0.65 17.28 -10.75
C TYR A 9 -0.09 16.01 -11.19
N MET A 10 0.16 14.88 -10.51
CA MET A 10 -0.52 13.60 -10.76
C MET A 10 -2.05 13.70 -10.68
N GLU A 11 -2.57 14.48 -9.73
CA GLU A 11 -4.01 14.67 -9.51
C GLU A 11 -4.68 15.52 -10.61
N THR A 12 -3.89 16.37 -11.28
CA THR A 12 -4.36 17.25 -12.37
C THR A 12 -4.00 16.74 -13.77
N VAL A 13 -3.30 15.60 -13.89
CA VAL A 13 -3.00 14.99 -15.19
C VAL A 13 -4.29 14.60 -15.88
N GLN A 14 -4.53 15.19 -17.05
CA GLN A 14 -5.58 14.76 -17.97
C GLN A 14 -5.05 13.58 -18.79
N LEU A 15 -5.63 12.40 -18.57
CA LEU A 15 -5.31 11.19 -19.33
C LEU A 15 -5.97 11.22 -20.70
N ASP A 16 -5.20 11.01 -21.76
CA ASP A 16 -5.71 10.86 -23.12
C ASP A 16 -6.08 9.40 -23.40
N VAL A 17 -7.36 9.08 -23.29
CA VAL A 17 -7.88 7.70 -23.49
C VAL A 17 -7.65 7.15 -24.90
N SER A 18 -7.18 7.95 -25.87
CA SER A 18 -6.72 7.46 -27.16
C SER A 18 -5.41 6.68 -27.06
N VAL A 19 -4.55 7.05 -26.12
CA VAL A 19 -3.25 6.43 -25.86
C VAL A 19 -3.45 5.14 -25.03
N PRO A 20 -2.84 4.01 -25.41
CA PRO A 20 -3.02 2.74 -24.70
C PRO A 20 -2.65 2.79 -23.22
N VAL A 21 -1.59 3.52 -22.88
CA VAL A 21 -1.11 3.66 -21.50
C VAL A 21 -2.10 4.46 -20.64
N ASP A 22 -2.59 5.59 -21.13
CA ASP A 22 -3.56 6.43 -20.43
C ASP A 22 -4.93 5.76 -20.28
N ARG A 23 -5.34 4.98 -21.29
CA ARG A 23 -6.50 4.09 -21.20
C ARG A 23 -6.29 3.03 -20.12
N PHE A 24 -5.11 2.42 -20.09
CA PHE A 24 -4.77 1.44 -19.05
C PHE A 24 -4.84 2.08 -17.66
N ILE A 25 -4.25 3.26 -17.44
CA ILE A 25 -4.30 3.91 -16.12
C ILE A 25 -5.75 4.27 -15.73
N SER A 26 -6.55 4.81 -16.66
CA SER A 26 -7.94 5.22 -16.36
C SER A 26 -8.88 4.06 -16.04
N GLU A 27 -8.64 2.87 -16.59
CA GLU A 27 -9.41 1.67 -16.28
C GLU A 27 -9.12 1.09 -14.88
N SER A 28 -8.10 1.59 -14.17
CA SER A 28 -7.58 1.01 -12.91
C SER A 28 -7.50 -0.54 -12.96
N PRO A 29 -6.94 -1.12 -14.03
CA PRO A 29 -6.96 -2.55 -14.25
C PRO A 29 -6.09 -3.21 -13.20
N ARG A 30 -6.66 -4.21 -12.54
CA ARG A 30 -5.85 -5.10 -11.71
C ARG A 30 -5.01 -5.98 -12.62
N PHE A 31 -3.76 -6.25 -12.23
CA PHE A 31 -2.85 -7.10 -13.00
C PHE A 31 -3.50 -8.45 -13.38
N THR A 32 -4.27 -9.02 -12.46
CA THR A 32 -5.05 -10.25 -12.66
C THR A 32 -6.08 -10.14 -13.79
N GLN A 33 -6.70 -8.96 -13.99
CA GLN A 33 -7.66 -8.73 -15.08
C GLN A 33 -6.97 -8.58 -16.44
N ALA A 34 -5.76 -8.00 -16.47
CA ALA A 34 -4.97 -7.88 -17.70
C ALA A 34 -4.50 -9.26 -18.21
N LEU A 35 -4.05 -10.13 -17.30
CA LEU A 35 -3.65 -11.51 -17.59
C LEU A 35 -4.83 -12.33 -18.18
N LYS A 36 -6.00 -12.23 -17.55
CA LYS A 36 -7.22 -12.91 -18.01
C LYS A 36 -7.66 -12.47 -19.42
N ARG A 37 -7.43 -11.20 -19.79
CA ARG A 37 -7.71 -10.68 -21.15
C ARG A 37 -6.71 -11.21 -22.20
N ALA A 38 -5.49 -11.54 -21.80
CA ALA A 38 -4.44 -12.05 -22.68
C ALA A 38 -4.61 -13.55 -23.01
N GLY A 39 -5.53 -14.25 -22.36
CA GLY A 39 -5.76 -15.69 -22.56
C GLY A 39 -4.72 -16.57 -21.88
N GLU A 40 -3.89 -16.00 -21.01
CA GLU A 40 -2.97 -16.73 -20.13
C GLU A 40 -3.73 -17.15 -18.86
N ASP A 41 -3.96 -18.45 -18.70
CA ASP A 41 -4.42 -19.06 -17.44
C ASP A 41 -3.24 -19.13 -16.47
N VAL A 42 -2.86 -17.97 -15.93
CA VAL A 42 -1.88 -17.88 -14.85
C VAL A 42 -2.63 -17.93 -13.54
N ASP A 43 -2.36 -18.99 -12.78
CA ASP A 43 -2.88 -19.13 -11.42
C ASP A 43 -2.39 -17.95 -10.57
N THR A 44 -3.33 -17.09 -10.20
CA THR A 44 -3.08 -15.85 -9.45
C THR A 44 -3.64 -15.93 -8.04
N SER A 45 -4.07 -17.13 -7.60
CA SER A 45 -4.66 -17.34 -6.28
C SER A 45 -3.77 -16.83 -5.14
N GLU A 46 -2.44 -16.97 -5.27
CA GLU A 46 -1.47 -16.50 -4.28
C GLU A 46 -1.36 -14.96 -4.22
N GLN A 47 -1.68 -14.24 -5.30
CA GLN A 47 -1.60 -12.77 -5.33
C GLN A 47 -2.83 -12.08 -4.73
N ASP A 48 -3.95 -12.80 -4.65
CA ASP A 48 -5.18 -12.29 -4.03
C ASP A 48 -5.18 -12.51 -2.50
N GLU A 49 -4.20 -13.24 -1.95
CA GLU A 49 -4.07 -13.44 -0.51
C GLU A 49 -3.60 -12.15 0.19
N PRO A 50 -4.23 -11.79 1.33
CA PRO A 50 -3.78 -10.64 2.10
C PRO A 50 -2.37 -10.90 2.64
N PRO A 51 -1.49 -9.87 2.66
CA PRO A 51 -0.14 -10.03 3.16
C PRO A 51 -0.15 -10.51 4.62
N THR A 52 0.82 -11.36 4.97
CA THR A 52 1.02 -11.83 6.34
C THR A 52 2.39 -11.39 6.83
N LEU A 53 2.43 -10.88 8.06
CA LEU A 53 3.67 -10.43 8.69
C LEU A 53 4.35 -11.63 9.37
N ALA A 54 5.48 -12.10 8.84
CA ALA A 54 6.24 -13.18 9.46
C ALA A 54 7.08 -12.67 10.65
N ASP A 55 7.41 -13.52 11.62
CA ASP A 55 8.12 -13.10 12.83
C ASP A 55 9.54 -12.56 12.55
N ASP A 56 10.27 -13.16 11.61
CA ASP A 56 11.61 -12.74 11.21
C ASP A 56 11.62 -11.61 10.17
N GLU A 57 10.44 -11.13 9.77
CA GLU A 57 10.33 -10.11 8.73
C GLU A 57 10.79 -8.74 9.24
N PHE A 58 11.66 -8.11 8.44
CA PHE A 58 12.16 -6.78 8.71
C PHE A 58 11.07 -5.73 8.49
N VAL A 59 10.84 -4.88 9.50
CA VAL A 59 9.81 -3.85 9.46
C VAL A 59 10.40 -2.45 9.48
N THR A 60 9.74 -1.53 8.76
CA THR A 60 10.07 -0.11 8.78
C THR A 60 8.81 0.73 8.97
N GLU A 61 8.99 1.98 9.40
CA GLU A 61 7.87 2.92 9.52
C GLU A 61 7.16 3.13 8.19
N THR A 62 7.92 3.24 7.09
CA THR A 62 7.37 3.39 5.74
C THR A 62 6.53 2.18 5.34
N LEU A 63 6.99 0.96 5.66
CA LEU A 63 6.22 -0.26 5.39
C LEU A 63 4.88 -0.26 6.15
N ALA A 64 4.90 0.12 7.44
CA ALA A 64 3.69 0.22 8.24
C ALA A 64 2.68 1.24 7.66
N LYS A 65 3.18 2.38 7.17
CA LYS A 65 2.36 3.40 6.47
C LYS A 65 1.74 2.86 5.19
N ILE A 66 2.52 2.17 4.36
CA ILE A 66 2.01 1.55 3.13
C ILE A 66 0.89 0.55 3.44
N TYR A 67 1.05 -0.29 4.46
CA TYR A 67 -0.02 -1.21 4.88
C TYR A 67 -1.27 -0.47 5.35
N ALA A 68 -1.13 0.64 6.08
CA ALA A 68 -2.28 1.45 6.48
C ALA A 68 -2.99 2.09 5.28
N ASP A 69 -2.24 2.62 4.31
CA ASP A 69 -2.78 3.23 3.09
C ASP A 69 -3.48 2.21 2.18
N GLN A 70 -3.03 0.96 2.20
CA GLN A 70 -3.68 -0.17 1.51
C GLN A 70 -4.89 -0.74 2.28
N GLY A 71 -5.19 -0.24 3.49
CA GLY A 71 -6.30 -0.69 4.33
C GLY A 71 -5.97 -1.90 5.22
N TYR A 72 -4.73 -2.38 5.22
CA TYR A 72 -4.27 -3.49 6.07
C TYR A 72 -3.91 -3.01 7.49
N TYR A 73 -4.89 -2.46 8.21
CA TYR A 73 -4.68 -1.83 9.52
C TYR A 73 -4.08 -2.78 10.58
N LYS A 74 -4.48 -4.05 10.58
CA LYS A 74 -3.94 -5.05 11.51
C LYS A 74 -2.44 -5.29 11.31
N LEU A 75 -1.99 -5.35 10.05
CA LEU A 75 -0.57 -5.51 9.72
C LEU A 75 0.21 -4.26 10.06
N ALA A 76 -0.34 -3.07 9.77
CA ALA A 76 0.30 -1.82 10.12
C ALA A 76 0.53 -1.69 11.64
N ILE A 77 -0.48 -2.03 12.45
CA ILE A 77 -0.35 -2.05 13.93
C ILE A 77 0.71 -3.06 14.37
N ALA A 78 0.75 -4.25 13.76
CA ALA A 78 1.77 -5.26 14.07
C ALA A 78 3.19 -4.78 13.70
N CYS A 79 3.38 -4.08 12.58
CA CYS A 79 4.65 -3.44 12.25
C CYS A 79 5.07 -2.43 13.34
N TYR A 80 4.16 -1.54 13.78
CA TYR A 80 4.47 -0.58 14.83
C TYR A 80 4.79 -1.25 16.17
N ALA A 81 4.08 -2.32 16.52
CA ALA A 81 4.39 -3.10 17.71
C ALA A 81 5.82 -3.67 17.66
N LYS A 82 6.24 -4.24 16.53
CA LYS A 82 7.63 -4.68 16.33
C LYS A 82 8.64 -3.53 16.40
N LEU A 83 8.33 -2.37 15.83
CA LEU A 83 9.21 -1.20 15.89
C LEU A 83 9.39 -0.68 17.32
N ILE A 84 8.36 -0.77 18.17
CA ILE A 84 8.46 -0.45 19.60
C ILE A 84 9.46 -1.39 20.30
N LEU A 85 9.41 -2.69 19.97
CA LEU A 85 10.32 -3.69 20.54
C LEU A 85 11.78 -3.46 20.08
N LEU A 86 11.98 -3.07 18.82
CA LEU A 86 13.30 -2.80 18.25
C LEU A 86 13.90 -1.46 18.71
N TYR A 87 13.04 -0.45 18.93
CA TYR A 87 13.45 0.93 19.22
C TYR A 87 12.64 1.50 20.39
N PRO A 88 12.89 1.04 21.64
CA PRO A 88 12.13 1.44 22.82
C PRO A 88 12.19 2.96 23.10
N GLU A 89 13.28 3.62 22.70
CA GLU A 89 13.47 5.08 22.78
C GLU A 89 12.36 5.87 22.05
N LYS A 90 11.79 5.27 20.98
CA LYS A 90 10.73 5.85 20.15
C LYS A 90 9.37 5.19 20.41
N SER A 91 9.23 4.45 21.50
CA SER A 91 8.03 3.67 21.81
C SER A 91 6.76 4.53 21.83
N THR A 92 6.82 5.71 22.46
CA THR A 92 5.71 6.66 22.54
C THR A 92 5.27 7.15 21.17
N TYR A 93 6.22 7.42 20.27
CA TYR A 93 5.96 7.85 18.90
C TYR A 93 5.28 6.75 18.07
N PHE A 94 5.75 5.52 18.14
CA PHE A 94 5.11 4.42 17.42
C PHE A 94 3.75 4.04 18.02
N ALA A 95 3.57 4.19 19.33
CA ALA A 95 2.28 3.98 19.98
C ALA A 95 1.22 4.98 19.49
N SER A 96 1.57 6.26 19.34
CA SER A 96 0.62 7.25 18.81
C SER A 96 0.22 6.95 17.36
N LEU A 97 1.15 6.53 16.51
CA LEU A 97 0.85 6.14 15.13
C LEU A 97 -0.07 4.91 15.06
N ALA A 98 0.14 3.93 15.93
CA ALA A 98 -0.74 2.77 16.03
C ALA A 98 -2.16 3.15 16.50
N GLU A 99 -2.28 4.09 17.43
CA GLU A 99 -3.59 4.62 17.87
C GLU A 99 -4.33 5.34 16.75
N GLU A 100 -3.65 6.21 15.99
CA GLU A 100 -4.24 6.89 14.84
C GLU A 100 -4.84 5.90 13.83
N ILE A 101 -4.12 4.80 13.55
CA ILE A 101 -4.58 3.74 12.64
C ILE A 101 -5.78 3.01 13.23
N LYS A 102 -5.77 2.74 14.53
CA LYS A 102 -6.91 2.10 15.22
C LYS A 102 -8.17 2.96 15.15
N GLN A 103 -8.04 4.29 15.24
CA GLN A 103 -9.16 5.20 15.07
C GLN A 103 -9.69 5.18 13.62
N LYS A 104 -8.79 5.18 12.62
CA LYS A 104 -9.18 5.05 11.21
C LYS A 104 -9.90 3.75 10.90
N SER A 105 -9.54 2.64 11.55
CA SER A 105 -10.19 1.34 11.35
C SER A 105 -11.62 1.27 11.92
N ASN A 106 -11.99 2.16 12.84
CA ASN A 106 -13.28 2.14 13.55
C ASN A 106 -14.32 3.11 12.96
N ASN A 107 -14.00 3.80 11.87
CA ASN A 107 -14.85 4.82 11.25
C ASN A 107 -15.10 4.47 9.77
#